data_AF-A0AAU8G476-F1
#
_entry.id   AF-A0AAU8G476-F1
#
_cell.length_a   1.000
_cell.length_b   1.000
_cell.length_c   1.000
_cell.angle_alpha   90.00
_cell.angle_beta   90.00
_cell.angle_gamma   90.00
#
_symmetry.space_group_name_H-M   'P 1'
#
loop_
_entity.id
_entity.type
_entity.pdbx_description
1 polymer ?
#
loop_
_entity_poly.entity_id
_entity_poly.type
_entity_poly.pdbx_seq_one_letter_code
_entity_poly.pdbx_strand_id
1 'polypeptide(L)'
;MSDERTLFPITMRGYDRVQVEAQLAKLEKAVEDARSRVEAADARAMQLTSELSDAQRQLREAERPSYAGLGSRIEQLMRSAEEQSADILSQANAQAADIMARAKLSAGQVRSRAENEVAELLNSARLESEEIRATSASEVEGTLLSAQRRAEELVGSAEREAARIQSAIATEESERRASLERELGTLRATAERETTELRVTTEREAAELRARVAAETAAQREAAEREAAELLENARREAQRQVDEAQRKATEAANAVTSEMEELRDKARTALADAELEVVRRREEAERENAERHAAAKAETEKLVSTAEEHATEAEKRVALALEQAEKVRRESDAYVKDLMSTARRNADQIVAEARSFADQTVSDAKAEAEQQRNVAQRQLEDLTRQHDSINTYLDELRGLLGGEPEAAKAPAKKSAVPAGTPAQQARAATLMTAEFPVVADESDQQGGPAASTKRRPAGQVDAEAETDAPASA
;
A
#
# COMPACT_ATOMS: atom_id res chain seq x y z
N MET A 1 -121.85 -150.23 121.96
CA MET A 1 -120.88 -149.27 121.43
C MET A 1 -121.61 -148.26 120.54
N SER A 2 -122.76 -147.74 120.97
CA SER A 2 -122.91 -146.72 122.04
C SER A 2 -122.41 -145.38 121.51
N ASP A 3 -123.27 -144.45 121.07
CA ASP A 3 -124.51 -143.94 121.67
C ASP A 3 -124.34 -143.53 123.14
N GLU A 4 -124.28 -142.22 123.38
CA GLU A 4 -125.42 -141.59 124.06
C GLU A 4 -126.34 -141.02 122.96
N ARG A 5 -127.54 -141.59 122.81
CA ARG A 5 -128.53 -141.13 121.82
C ARG A 5 -129.95 -141.18 122.36
N THR A 6 -130.26 -140.22 123.23
CA THR A 6 -131.42 -139.36 122.92
C THR A 6 -131.14 -138.74 121.55
N LEU A 7 -131.63 -139.37 120.48
CA LEU A 7 -131.17 -139.14 119.10
C LEU A 7 -131.51 -137.74 118.56
N PHE A 8 -132.35 -137.02 119.31
CA PHE A 8 -132.73 -135.62 119.15
C PHE A 8 -132.77 -135.01 120.57
N PRO A 9 -132.47 -133.72 120.76
CA PRO A 9 -132.54 -133.09 122.08
C PRO A 9 -133.99 -132.97 122.56
N ILE A 10 -134.21 -133.20 123.86
CA ILE A 10 -135.53 -133.16 124.49
C ILE A 10 -135.74 -131.76 125.10
N THR A 11 -136.67 -131.01 124.52
CA THR A 11 -137.25 -129.82 125.17
C THR A 11 -138.28 -130.23 126.23
N MET A 12 -138.76 -129.29 127.04
CA MET A 12 -139.82 -129.48 128.06
C MET A 12 -141.13 -130.15 127.56
N ARG A 13 -141.28 -130.42 126.25
CA ARG A 13 -142.41 -131.20 125.72
C ARG A 13 -142.10 -132.12 124.53
N GLY A 14 -140.83 -132.42 124.25
CA GLY A 14 -140.45 -133.41 123.23
C GLY A 14 -139.21 -133.08 122.39
N TYR A 15 -138.97 -133.92 121.39
CA TYR A 15 -137.81 -133.89 120.49
C TYR A 15 -137.82 -132.72 119.48
N ASP A 16 -136.65 -132.16 119.18
CA ASP A 16 -136.45 -131.14 118.14
C ASP A 16 -136.67 -131.69 116.73
N ARG A 17 -137.74 -131.22 116.09
CA ARG A 17 -138.15 -131.58 114.72
C ARG A 17 -137.07 -131.30 113.66
N VAL A 18 -136.31 -130.22 113.79
CA VAL A 18 -135.34 -129.80 112.75
C VAL A 18 -134.21 -130.83 112.63
N GLN A 19 -133.80 -131.44 113.75
CA GLN A 19 -132.78 -132.50 113.75
C GLN A 19 -133.32 -133.85 113.26
N VAL A 20 -134.63 -134.12 113.42
CA VAL A 20 -135.29 -135.30 112.82
C VAL A 20 -135.25 -135.21 111.30
N GLU A 21 -135.69 -134.08 110.74
CA GLU A 21 -135.72 -133.84 109.29
C GLU A 21 -134.31 -133.88 108.67
N ALA A 22 -133.30 -133.33 109.36
CA ALA A 22 -131.91 -133.39 108.92
C ALA A 22 -131.31 -134.81 108.91
N GLN A 23 -131.71 -135.71 109.82
CA GLN A 23 -131.28 -137.11 109.81
C GLN A 23 -132.03 -137.95 108.76
N LEU A 24 -133.32 -137.67 108.52
CA LEU A 24 -134.08 -138.30 107.43
C LEU A 24 -133.44 -138.03 106.07
N ALA A 25 -133.18 -136.76 105.74
CA ALA A 25 -132.51 -136.39 104.49
C ALA A 25 -131.11 -137.05 104.32
N LYS A 26 -130.41 -137.29 105.44
CA LYS A 26 -129.11 -137.98 105.44
C LYS A 26 -129.26 -139.49 105.17
N LEU A 27 -130.32 -140.12 105.68
CA LEU A 27 -130.64 -141.53 105.43
C LEU A 27 -131.14 -141.76 104.00
N GLU A 28 -132.00 -140.88 103.49
CA GLU A 28 -132.49 -140.92 102.10
C GLU A 28 -131.32 -140.86 101.11
N LYS A 29 -130.40 -139.91 101.29
CA LYS A 29 -129.18 -139.81 100.47
C LYS A 29 -128.30 -141.07 100.56
N ALA A 30 -128.18 -141.69 101.73
CA ALA A 30 -127.41 -142.92 101.89
C ALA A 30 -128.04 -144.13 101.16
N VAL A 31 -129.37 -144.17 101.03
CA VAL A 31 -130.09 -145.19 100.23
C VAL A 31 -129.89 -144.94 98.73
N GLU A 32 -129.85 -143.68 98.29
CA GLU A 32 -129.62 -143.31 96.89
C GLU A 32 -128.16 -143.58 96.45
N ASP A 33 -127.18 -143.24 97.29
CA ASP A 33 -125.76 -143.62 97.15
C ASP A 33 -125.56 -145.15 97.14
N ALA A 34 -126.45 -145.93 97.77
CA ALA A 34 -126.40 -147.39 97.75
C ALA A 34 -126.98 -147.98 96.45
N ARG A 35 -128.08 -147.43 95.92
CA ARG A 35 -128.71 -147.89 94.66
C ARG A 35 -127.80 -147.75 93.46
N SER A 36 -127.20 -146.56 93.28
CA SER A 36 -126.28 -146.27 92.16
C SER A 36 -125.06 -147.22 92.10
N ARG A 37 -124.63 -147.75 93.26
CA ARG A 37 -123.54 -148.75 93.31
C ARG A 37 -123.93 -150.14 92.82
N VAL A 38 -125.21 -150.51 92.92
CA VAL A 38 -125.73 -151.79 92.41
C VAL A 38 -125.82 -151.72 90.89
N GLU A 39 -126.42 -150.67 90.34
CA GLU A 39 -126.51 -150.43 88.90
C GLU A 39 -125.13 -150.40 88.23
N ALA A 40 -124.16 -149.75 88.87
CA ALA A 40 -122.76 -149.70 88.42
C ALA A 40 -121.98 -151.02 88.54
N ALA A 41 -122.54 -152.03 89.23
CA ALA A 41 -121.99 -153.39 89.30
C ALA A 41 -122.59 -154.29 88.21
N ASP A 42 -123.91 -154.27 88.05
CA ASP A 42 -124.63 -155.07 87.04
C ASP A 42 -124.17 -154.73 85.61
N ALA A 43 -123.92 -153.44 85.33
CA ALA A 43 -123.39 -152.99 84.04
C ALA A 43 -122.04 -153.64 83.68
N ARG A 44 -121.16 -153.91 84.66
CA ARG A 44 -119.85 -154.55 84.43
C ARG A 44 -119.99 -156.05 84.20
N ALA A 45 -120.94 -156.70 84.88
CA ALA A 45 -121.21 -158.12 84.68
C ALA A 45 -121.65 -158.40 83.23
N MET A 46 -122.42 -157.49 82.62
CA MET A 46 -122.80 -157.61 81.20
C MET A 46 -121.59 -157.48 80.26
N GLN A 47 -120.71 -156.49 80.47
CA GLN A 47 -119.52 -156.29 79.62
C GLN A 47 -118.60 -157.51 79.60
N LEU A 48 -118.26 -158.06 80.77
CA LEU A 48 -117.42 -159.26 80.91
C LEU A 48 -118.06 -160.50 80.24
N THR A 49 -119.40 -160.56 80.19
CA THR A 49 -120.12 -161.65 79.52
C THR A 49 -120.00 -161.56 77.99
N SER A 50 -120.04 -160.35 77.41
CA SER A 50 -119.81 -160.17 75.96
C SER A 50 -118.39 -160.54 75.54
N GLU A 51 -117.35 -160.06 76.24
CA GLU A 51 -115.94 -160.32 75.92
C GLU A 51 -115.62 -161.82 75.88
N LEU A 52 -116.16 -162.57 76.85
CA LEU A 52 -115.99 -164.03 76.94
C LEU A 52 -116.65 -164.76 75.75
N SER A 53 -117.74 -164.23 75.20
CA SER A 53 -118.44 -164.82 74.05
C SER A 53 -117.71 -164.63 72.71
N ASP A 54 -117.05 -163.50 72.50
CA ASP A 54 -116.27 -163.23 71.29
C ASP A 54 -114.94 -163.99 71.28
N ALA A 55 -114.27 -164.13 72.44
CA ALA A 55 -113.11 -165.02 72.57
C ALA A 55 -113.45 -166.47 72.18
N GLN A 56 -114.63 -166.96 72.53
CA GLN A 56 -115.12 -168.28 72.11
C GLN A 56 -115.44 -168.38 70.60
N ARG A 57 -115.59 -167.28 69.86
CA ARG A 57 -115.70 -167.34 68.38
C ARG A 57 -114.33 -167.57 67.74
N GLN A 58 -113.36 -166.73 68.09
CA GLN A 58 -112.00 -166.77 67.52
C GLN A 58 -111.36 -168.16 67.67
N LEU A 59 -111.54 -168.82 68.82
CA LEU A 59 -110.99 -170.15 69.05
C LEU A 59 -111.54 -171.23 68.09
N ARG A 60 -112.81 -171.13 67.67
CA ARG A 60 -113.45 -172.11 66.76
C ARG A 60 -112.99 -171.99 65.30
N GLU A 61 -112.50 -170.83 64.88
CA GLU A 61 -111.94 -170.65 63.54
C GLU A 61 -110.54 -171.29 63.41
N ALA A 62 -109.79 -171.38 64.51
CA ALA A 62 -108.48 -172.02 64.53
C ALA A 62 -108.52 -173.55 64.37
N GLU A 63 -109.61 -174.22 64.78
CA GLU A 63 -109.69 -175.68 64.87
C GLU A 63 -110.06 -176.40 63.55
N ARG A 64 -110.46 -175.68 62.49
CA ARG A 64 -110.87 -176.30 61.20
C ARG A 64 -110.40 -175.53 59.95
N PRO A 65 -109.18 -175.81 59.44
CA PRO A 65 -108.69 -175.24 58.18
C PRO A 65 -109.47 -175.71 56.94
N SER A 66 -109.62 -174.84 55.94
CA SER A 66 -110.16 -175.18 54.62
C SER A 66 -109.44 -174.45 53.48
N TYR A 67 -109.56 -174.96 52.25
CA TYR A 67 -108.77 -174.51 51.09
C TYR A 67 -108.95 -173.02 50.72
N ALA A 68 -110.09 -172.41 51.07
CA ALA A 68 -110.31 -170.97 50.86
C ALA A 68 -109.30 -170.08 51.63
N GLY A 69 -108.81 -170.56 52.78
CA GLY A 69 -107.83 -169.85 53.60
C GLY A 69 -106.42 -169.80 52.99
N LEU A 70 -106.12 -170.59 51.96
CA LEU A 70 -104.83 -170.51 51.24
C LEU A 70 -104.81 -169.35 50.23
N GLY A 71 -105.93 -169.08 49.55
CA GLY A 71 -106.04 -167.97 48.61
C GLY A 71 -105.89 -166.62 49.30
N SER A 72 -106.64 -166.39 50.37
CA SER A 72 -106.53 -165.16 51.18
C SER A 72 -105.15 -165.00 51.83
N ARG A 73 -104.47 -166.10 52.19
CA ARG A 73 -103.10 -166.02 52.73
C ARG A 73 -102.05 -165.68 51.66
N ILE A 74 -102.24 -166.09 50.41
CA ILE A 74 -101.40 -165.67 49.28
C ILE A 74 -101.67 -164.21 48.91
N GLU A 75 -102.93 -163.77 48.93
CA GLU A 75 -103.29 -162.36 48.75
C GLU A 75 -102.69 -161.48 49.85
N GLN A 76 -102.78 -161.89 51.12
CA GLN A 76 -102.12 -161.23 52.25
C GLN A 76 -100.59 -161.19 52.07
N LEU A 77 -99.96 -162.28 51.60
CA LEU A 77 -98.52 -162.31 51.38
C LEU A 77 -98.12 -161.35 50.24
N MET A 78 -98.80 -161.39 49.10
CA MET A 78 -98.56 -160.47 47.98
C MET A 78 -98.78 -159.02 48.39
N ARG A 79 -99.86 -158.72 49.11
CA ARG A 79 -100.13 -157.38 49.65
C ARG A 79 -99.05 -156.93 50.62
N SER A 80 -98.60 -157.80 51.53
CA SER A 80 -97.50 -157.48 52.45
C SER A 80 -96.16 -157.29 51.73
N ALA A 81 -95.92 -157.99 50.62
CA ALA A 81 -94.72 -157.83 49.80
C ALA A 81 -94.77 -156.54 48.94
N GLU A 82 -95.95 -156.14 48.46
CA GLU A 82 -96.17 -154.87 47.76
C GLU A 82 -96.05 -153.68 48.72
N GLU A 83 -96.66 -153.77 49.91
CA GLU A 83 -96.55 -152.81 51.00
C GLU A 83 -95.09 -152.69 51.48
N GLN A 84 -94.40 -153.81 51.72
CA GLN A 84 -92.96 -153.83 52.04
C GLN A 84 -92.09 -153.27 50.91
N SER A 85 -92.46 -153.48 49.64
CA SER A 85 -91.73 -152.92 48.49
C SER A 85 -91.96 -151.41 48.36
N ALA A 86 -93.18 -150.93 48.60
CA ALA A 86 -93.50 -149.51 48.66
C ALA A 86 -92.77 -148.83 49.82
N ASP A 87 -92.69 -149.46 50.99
CA ASP A 87 -91.91 -149.01 52.14
C ASP A 87 -90.41 -148.95 51.83
N ILE A 88 -89.83 -149.99 51.21
CA ILE A 88 -88.42 -150.00 50.82
C ILE A 88 -88.13 -148.89 49.79
N LEU A 89 -89.01 -148.68 48.81
CA LEU A 89 -88.89 -147.59 47.84
C LEU A 89 -89.06 -146.21 48.50
N SER A 90 -89.98 -146.07 49.46
CA SER A 90 -90.18 -144.84 50.23
C SER A 90 -88.95 -144.51 51.07
N GLN A 91 -88.41 -145.50 51.79
CA GLN A 91 -87.17 -145.39 52.58
C GLN A 91 -85.96 -145.07 51.69
N ALA A 92 -85.80 -145.74 50.54
CA ALA A 92 -84.72 -145.49 49.61
C ALA A 92 -84.79 -144.07 49.00
N ASN A 93 -85.99 -143.60 48.64
CA ASN A 93 -86.20 -142.22 48.17
C ASN A 93 -85.92 -141.20 49.27
N ALA A 94 -86.33 -141.46 50.51
CA ALA A 94 -86.03 -140.60 51.66
C ALA A 94 -84.53 -140.54 51.97
N GLN A 95 -83.83 -141.69 51.93
CA GLN A 95 -82.36 -141.76 52.06
C GLN A 95 -81.65 -141.02 50.93
N ALA A 96 -82.08 -141.19 49.68
CA ALA A 96 -81.53 -140.46 48.53
C ALA A 96 -81.76 -138.95 48.66
N ALA A 97 -82.92 -138.52 49.15
CA ALA A 97 -83.22 -137.12 49.42
C ALA A 97 -82.34 -136.53 50.53
N ASP A 98 -82.13 -137.26 51.64
CA ASP A 98 -81.23 -136.85 52.73
C ASP A 98 -79.77 -136.79 52.26
N ILE A 99 -79.27 -137.80 51.54
CA ILE A 99 -77.93 -137.80 50.94
C ILE A 99 -77.76 -136.58 50.01
N MET A 100 -78.75 -136.29 49.16
CA MET A 100 -78.72 -135.13 48.27
C MET A 100 -78.83 -133.79 49.02
N ALA A 101 -79.56 -133.72 50.12
CA ALA A 101 -79.62 -132.53 50.98
C ALA A 101 -78.27 -132.29 51.69
N ARG A 102 -77.66 -133.33 52.27
CA ARG A 102 -76.33 -133.29 52.88
C ARG A 102 -75.23 -132.95 51.86
N ALA A 103 -75.30 -133.52 50.66
CA ALA A 103 -74.36 -133.20 49.57
C ALA A 103 -74.48 -131.74 49.12
N LYS A 104 -75.70 -131.22 48.95
CA LYS A 104 -75.94 -129.79 48.65
C LYS A 104 -75.46 -128.86 49.76
N LEU A 105 -75.71 -129.22 51.03
CA LEU A 105 -75.24 -128.46 52.19
C LEU A 105 -73.71 -128.45 52.26
N SER A 106 -73.06 -129.60 52.10
CA SER A 106 -71.60 -129.74 52.08
C SER A 106 -70.97 -128.94 50.92
N ALA A 107 -71.51 -129.06 49.71
CA ALA A 107 -71.07 -128.28 48.56
C ALA A 107 -71.25 -126.77 48.78
N GLY A 108 -72.36 -126.34 49.40
CA GLY A 108 -72.57 -124.95 49.80
C GLY A 108 -71.58 -124.45 50.84
N GLN A 109 -71.25 -125.27 51.85
CA GLN A 109 -70.23 -124.94 52.85
C GLN A 109 -68.83 -124.87 52.25
N VAL A 110 -68.45 -125.81 51.37
CA VAL A 110 -67.16 -125.78 50.65
C VAL A 110 -67.07 -124.55 49.75
N ARG A 111 -68.14 -124.23 49.00
CA ARG A 111 -68.16 -123.03 48.15
C ARG A 111 -68.06 -121.75 48.97
N SER A 112 -68.81 -121.62 50.06
CA SER A 112 -68.74 -120.45 50.95
C SER A 112 -67.37 -120.29 51.61
N ARG A 113 -66.69 -121.39 51.98
CA ARG A 113 -65.29 -121.33 52.47
C ARG A 113 -64.35 -120.83 51.38
N ALA A 114 -64.43 -121.37 50.16
CA ALA A 114 -63.59 -120.93 49.04
C ALA A 114 -63.89 -119.49 48.60
N GLU A 115 -65.16 -119.06 48.64
CA GLU A 115 -65.58 -117.67 48.38
C GLU A 115 -64.96 -116.71 49.41
N ASN A 116 -64.94 -117.09 50.70
CA ASN A 116 -64.30 -116.31 51.77
C ASN A 116 -62.77 -116.31 51.64
N GLU A 117 -62.15 -117.47 51.42
CA GLU A 117 -60.69 -117.63 51.28
C GLU A 117 -60.15 -116.81 50.08
N VAL A 118 -60.85 -116.85 48.95
CA VAL A 118 -60.53 -116.00 47.79
C VAL A 118 -60.75 -114.52 48.09
N ALA A 119 -61.77 -114.14 48.87
CA ALA A 119 -61.95 -112.74 49.29
C ALA A 119 -60.84 -112.26 50.23
N GLU A 120 -60.39 -113.10 51.17
CA GLU A 120 -59.26 -112.81 52.07
C GLU A 120 -57.94 -112.69 51.30
N LEU A 121 -57.65 -113.62 50.37
CA LEU A 121 -56.48 -113.57 49.49
C LEU A 121 -56.48 -112.33 48.56
N LEU A 122 -57.63 -111.96 48.01
CA LEU A 122 -57.76 -110.74 47.19
C LEU A 122 -57.65 -109.47 48.02
N ASN A 123 -57.99 -109.50 49.31
CA ASN A 123 -57.84 -108.36 50.21
C ASN A 123 -56.37 -108.20 50.65
N SER A 124 -55.70 -109.27 51.07
CA SER A 124 -54.29 -109.24 51.45
C SER A 124 -53.39 -108.82 50.28
N ALA A 125 -53.59 -109.38 49.07
CA ALA A 125 -52.83 -108.99 47.88
C ALA A 125 -53.06 -107.52 47.45
N ARG A 126 -54.23 -106.93 47.77
CA ARG A 126 -54.48 -105.49 47.57
C ARG A 126 -53.72 -104.64 48.59
N LEU A 127 -53.82 -104.99 49.88
CA LEU A 127 -53.12 -104.28 50.95
C LEU A 127 -51.59 -104.33 50.75
N GLU A 128 -51.04 -105.49 50.39
CA GLU A 128 -49.63 -105.65 50.02
C GLU A 128 -49.24 -104.78 48.81
N SER A 129 -50.07 -104.78 47.75
CA SER A 129 -49.83 -103.89 46.59
C SER A 129 -49.97 -102.40 46.92
N GLU A 130 -50.76 -102.01 47.92
CA GLU A 130 -50.91 -100.62 48.36
C GLU A 130 -49.75 -100.20 49.26
N GLU A 131 -49.27 -101.08 50.15
CA GLU A 131 -48.07 -100.89 50.97
C GLU A 131 -46.80 -100.79 50.11
N ILE A 132 -46.61 -101.69 49.13
CA ILE A 132 -45.50 -101.64 48.17
C ILE A 132 -45.53 -100.32 47.35
N ARG A 133 -46.72 -99.84 46.98
CA ARG A 133 -46.87 -98.54 46.28
C ARG A 133 -46.56 -97.36 47.18
N ALA A 134 -47.03 -97.37 48.43
CA ALA A 134 -46.81 -96.28 49.38
C ALA A 134 -45.33 -96.16 49.78
N THR A 135 -44.67 -97.29 50.07
CA THR A 135 -43.22 -97.35 50.34
C THR A 135 -42.41 -96.90 49.13
N SER A 136 -42.65 -97.47 47.94
CA SER A 136 -41.96 -97.08 46.70
C SER A 136 -42.14 -95.59 46.38
N ALA A 137 -43.34 -95.03 46.58
CA ALA A 137 -43.60 -93.60 46.39
C ALA A 137 -42.80 -92.73 47.36
N SER A 138 -42.76 -93.10 48.65
CA SER A 138 -41.97 -92.40 49.67
C SER A 138 -40.46 -92.49 49.43
N GLU A 139 -39.96 -93.60 48.87
CA GLU A 139 -38.55 -93.75 48.48
C GLU A 139 -38.21 -92.90 47.26
N VAL A 140 -39.08 -92.85 46.25
CA VAL A 140 -38.92 -91.98 45.08
C VAL A 140 -38.98 -90.50 45.47
N GLU A 141 -39.92 -90.09 46.32
CA GLU A 141 -39.98 -88.71 46.83
C GLU A 141 -38.74 -88.36 47.67
N GLY A 142 -38.33 -89.25 48.60
CA GLY A 142 -37.14 -89.05 49.42
C GLY A 142 -35.85 -88.95 48.61
N THR A 143 -35.70 -89.78 47.58
CA THR A 143 -34.53 -89.72 46.67
C THR A 143 -34.54 -88.47 45.80
N LEU A 144 -35.68 -88.09 45.22
CA LEU A 144 -35.84 -86.83 44.47
C LEU A 144 -35.51 -85.61 45.32
N LEU A 145 -36.07 -85.51 46.54
CA LEU A 145 -35.78 -84.42 47.48
C LEU A 145 -34.33 -84.42 47.96
N SER A 146 -33.63 -85.56 47.93
CA SER A 146 -32.18 -85.62 48.20
C SER A 146 -31.34 -85.17 46.99
N ALA A 147 -31.76 -85.51 45.77
CA ALA A 147 -31.09 -85.13 44.54
C ALA A 147 -31.25 -83.63 44.25
N GLN A 148 -32.44 -83.08 44.46
CA GLN A 148 -32.72 -81.65 44.32
C GLN A 148 -31.88 -80.82 45.30
N ARG A 149 -31.86 -81.15 46.60
CA ARG A 149 -31.03 -80.43 47.57
C ARG A 149 -29.54 -80.48 47.25
N ARG A 150 -29.02 -81.63 46.79
CA ARG A 150 -27.63 -81.74 46.30
C ARG A 150 -27.37 -80.86 45.07
N ALA A 151 -28.33 -80.75 44.16
CA ALA A 151 -28.23 -79.87 42.99
C ALA A 151 -28.23 -78.38 43.41
N GLU A 152 -29.11 -77.98 44.34
CA GLU A 152 -29.18 -76.63 44.90
C GLU A 152 -27.89 -76.27 45.68
N GLU A 153 -27.36 -77.20 46.47
CA GLU A 153 -26.07 -77.06 47.18
C GLU A 153 -24.90 -76.89 46.20
N LEU A 154 -24.85 -77.70 45.14
CA LEU A 154 -23.82 -77.65 44.10
C LEU A 154 -23.90 -76.34 43.30
N VAL A 155 -25.09 -75.96 42.80
CA VAL A 155 -25.31 -74.71 42.06
C VAL A 155 -24.94 -73.52 42.94
N GLY A 156 -25.46 -73.43 44.17
CA GLY A 156 -25.11 -72.36 45.09
C GLY A 156 -23.62 -72.32 45.45
N SER A 157 -22.92 -73.47 45.46
CA SER A 157 -21.47 -73.50 45.66
C SER A 157 -20.71 -72.96 44.44
N ALA A 158 -21.14 -73.31 43.22
CA ALA A 158 -20.56 -72.83 41.98
C ALA A 158 -20.83 -71.33 41.75
N GLU A 159 -22.01 -70.83 42.12
CA GLU A 159 -22.34 -69.40 42.10
C GLU A 159 -21.45 -68.60 43.08
N ARG A 160 -21.26 -69.10 44.31
CA ARG A 160 -20.34 -68.49 45.27
C ARG A 160 -18.89 -68.52 44.78
N GLU A 161 -18.47 -69.57 44.08
CA GLU A 161 -17.14 -69.63 43.49
C GLU A 161 -16.97 -68.67 42.31
N ALA A 162 -17.95 -68.61 41.40
CA ALA A 162 -17.97 -67.65 40.30
C ALA A 162 -17.93 -66.20 40.81
N ALA A 163 -18.70 -65.89 41.87
CA ALA A 163 -18.67 -64.57 42.51
C ALA A 163 -17.30 -64.25 43.15
N ARG A 164 -16.65 -65.22 43.80
CA ARG A 164 -15.28 -65.06 44.33
C ARG A 164 -14.27 -64.80 43.22
N ILE A 165 -14.32 -65.59 42.14
CA ILE A 165 -13.44 -65.43 40.97
C ILE A 165 -13.65 -64.07 40.31
N GLN A 166 -14.91 -63.65 40.08
CA GLN A 166 -15.23 -62.33 39.51
C GLN A 166 -14.74 -61.19 40.41
N SER A 167 -14.89 -61.30 41.74
CA SER A 167 -14.37 -60.31 42.68
C SER A 167 -12.84 -60.23 42.65
N ALA A 168 -12.15 -61.37 42.55
CA ALA A 168 -10.69 -61.42 42.47
C ALA A 168 -10.15 -60.81 41.15
N ILE A 169 -10.81 -61.11 40.02
CA ILE A 169 -10.49 -60.51 38.72
C ILE A 169 -10.74 -58.99 38.76
N ALA A 170 -11.84 -58.53 39.35
CA ALA A 170 -12.12 -57.10 39.48
C ALA A 170 -11.08 -56.36 40.33
N THR A 171 -10.59 -56.95 41.42
CA THR A 171 -9.46 -56.38 42.19
C THR A 171 -8.16 -56.40 41.39
N GLU A 172 -7.82 -57.50 40.72
CA GLU A 172 -6.60 -57.59 39.91
C GLU A 172 -6.61 -56.61 38.74
N GLU A 173 -7.74 -56.42 38.06
CA GLU A 173 -7.90 -55.39 37.03
C GLU A 173 -7.70 -53.98 37.61
N SER A 174 -8.26 -53.69 38.79
CA SER A 174 -8.09 -52.39 39.44
C SER A 174 -6.63 -52.14 39.83
N GLU A 175 -5.93 -53.14 40.37
CA GLU A 175 -4.52 -53.05 40.72
C GLU A 175 -3.62 -52.87 39.50
N ARG A 176 -3.86 -53.65 38.43
CA ARG A 176 -3.14 -53.52 37.15
C ARG A 176 -3.34 -52.16 36.51
N ARG A 177 -4.60 -51.66 36.44
CA ARG A 177 -4.91 -50.30 35.94
C ARG A 177 -4.19 -49.24 36.76
N ALA A 178 -4.28 -49.31 38.09
CA ALA A 178 -3.60 -48.38 38.98
C ALA A 178 -2.06 -48.46 38.89
N SER A 179 -1.48 -49.61 38.54
CA SER A 179 -0.03 -49.72 38.25
C SER A 179 0.34 -49.04 36.94
N LEU A 180 -0.37 -49.37 35.86
CA LEU A 180 -0.17 -48.77 34.54
C LEU A 180 -0.37 -47.25 34.55
N GLU A 181 -1.33 -46.72 35.31
CA GLU A 181 -1.52 -45.28 35.49
C GLU A 181 -0.33 -44.61 36.20
N ARG A 182 0.27 -45.28 37.20
CA ARG A 182 1.49 -44.80 37.87
C ARG A 182 2.72 -44.87 36.95
N GLU A 183 2.86 -45.96 36.20
CA GLU A 183 3.96 -46.18 35.24
C GLU A 183 3.90 -45.20 34.06
N LEU A 184 2.70 -44.97 33.49
CA LEU A 184 2.48 -43.93 32.48
C LEU A 184 2.71 -42.54 33.05
N GLY A 185 2.31 -42.29 34.30
CA GLY A 185 2.60 -41.05 35.01
C GLY A 185 4.09 -40.77 35.18
N THR A 186 4.89 -41.78 35.56
CA THR A 186 6.35 -41.62 35.67
C THR A 186 7.02 -41.49 34.31
N LEU A 187 6.65 -42.30 33.32
CA LEU A 187 7.17 -42.22 31.94
C LEU A 187 6.87 -40.86 31.28
N ARG A 188 5.66 -40.33 31.52
CA ARG A 188 5.30 -38.99 31.07
C ARG A 188 6.14 -37.92 31.78
N ALA A 189 6.32 -38.03 33.10
CA ALA A 189 7.12 -37.08 33.86
C ALA A 189 8.62 -37.12 33.53
N THR A 190 9.18 -38.26 33.10
CA THR A 190 10.55 -38.32 32.57
C THR A 190 10.63 -37.71 31.17
N ALA A 191 9.72 -38.06 30.26
CA ALA A 191 9.69 -37.48 28.91
C ALA A 191 9.46 -35.96 28.91
N GLU A 192 8.59 -35.43 29.79
CA GLU A 192 8.39 -33.99 29.97
C GLU A 192 9.66 -33.31 30.51
N ARG A 193 10.40 -33.94 31.43
CA ARG A 193 11.70 -33.43 31.90
C ARG A 193 12.75 -33.45 30.81
N GLU A 194 12.99 -34.59 30.18
CA GLU A 194 13.97 -34.78 29.11
C GLU A 194 13.74 -33.81 27.94
N THR A 195 12.48 -33.61 27.53
CA THR A 195 12.16 -32.62 26.49
C THR A 195 12.35 -31.17 26.95
N THR A 196 12.10 -30.82 28.22
CA THR A 196 12.47 -29.48 28.73
C THR A 196 13.98 -29.29 28.85
N GLU A 197 14.73 -30.32 29.25
CA GLU A 197 16.19 -30.28 29.36
C GLU A 197 16.85 -30.13 27.99
N LEU A 198 16.47 -30.97 27.02
CA LEU A 198 16.93 -30.87 25.62
C LEU A 198 16.57 -29.52 24.98
N ARG A 199 15.43 -28.93 25.35
CA ARG A 199 15.11 -27.56 24.91
C ARG A 199 16.01 -26.52 25.55
N VAL A 200 16.23 -26.56 26.86
CA VAL A 200 17.11 -25.60 27.55
C VAL A 200 18.56 -25.71 27.08
N THR A 201 19.07 -26.92 26.81
CA THR A 201 20.42 -27.10 26.26
C THR A 201 20.50 -26.59 24.82
N THR A 202 19.58 -26.95 23.92
CA THR A 202 19.61 -26.48 22.52
C THR A 202 19.34 -24.98 22.37
N GLU A 203 18.44 -24.40 23.18
CA GLU A 203 18.21 -22.95 23.22
C GLU A 203 19.47 -22.22 23.72
N ARG A 204 20.19 -22.78 24.69
CA ARG A 204 21.49 -22.27 25.19
C ARG A 204 22.61 -22.41 24.15
N GLU A 205 22.80 -23.58 23.55
CA GLU A 205 23.82 -23.82 22.52
C GLU A 205 23.62 -22.88 21.32
N ALA A 206 22.37 -22.69 20.88
CA ALA A 206 22.03 -21.74 19.84
C ALA A 206 22.24 -20.27 20.27
N ALA A 207 22.17 -19.94 21.56
CA ALA A 207 22.53 -18.61 22.06
C ALA A 207 24.06 -18.42 22.10
N GLU A 208 24.82 -19.40 22.60
CA GLU A 208 26.28 -19.37 22.62
C GLU A 208 26.88 -19.32 21.21
N LEU A 209 26.33 -20.07 20.25
CA LEU A 209 26.79 -20.07 18.87
C LEU A 209 26.48 -18.73 18.17
N ARG A 210 25.30 -18.14 18.38
CA ARG A 210 24.99 -16.78 17.91
C ARG A 210 25.94 -15.73 18.51
N ALA A 211 26.28 -15.86 19.79
CA ALA A 211 27.20 -14.94 20.46
C ALA A 211 28.63 -15.06 19.90
N ARG A 212 29.12 -16.26 19.59
CA ARG A 212 30.41 -16.48 18.92
C ARG A 212 30.43 -15.84 17.53
N VAL A 213 29.43 -16.12 16.69
CA VAL A 213 29.32 -15.52 15.35
C VAL A 213 29.21 -13.99 15.41
N ALA A 214 28.50 -13.43 16.39
CA ALA A 214 28.44 -11.98 16.60
C ALA A 214 29.80 -11.38 17.00
N ALA A 215 30.58 -12.06 17.85
CA ALA A 215 31.92 -11.63 18.24
C ALA A 215 32.92 -11.77 17.08
N GLU A 216 32.88 -12.87 16.33
CA GLU A 216 33.72 -13.11 15.15
C GLU A 216 33.45 -12.08 14.04
N THR A 217 32.18 -11.79 13.73
CA THR A 217 31.82 -10.78 12.73
C THR A 217 32.12 -9.35 13.18
N ALA A 218 32.05 -9.06 14.49
CA ALA A 218 32.53 -7.78 15.03
C ALA A 218 34.06 -7.64 14.89
N ALA A 219 34.82 -8.67 15.26
CA ALA A 219 36.28 -8.68 15.12
C ALA A 219 36.74 -8.60 13.65
N GLN A 220 36.03 -9.24 12.73
CA GLN A 220 36.29 -9.13 11.29
C GLN A 220 36.02 -7.71 10.76
N ARG A 221 34.95 -7.05 11.21
CA ARG A 221 34.68 -5.65 10.86
C ARG A 221 35.75 -4.71 11.42
N GLU A 222 36.11 -4.86 12.69
CA GLU A 222 37.14 -4.03 13.32
C GLU A 222 38.52 -4.22 12.67
N ALA A 223 38.84 -5.45 12.22
CA ALA A 223 40.04 -5.72 11.42
C ALA A 223 39.99 -5.03 10.05
N ALA A 224 38.88 -5.20 9.31
CA ALA A 224 38.71 -4.57 7.99
C ALA A 224 38.67 -3.03 8.06
N GLU A 225 38.10 -2.45 9.11
CA GLU A 225 38.10 -1.02 9.38
C GLU A 225 39.53 -0.51 9.69
N ARG A 226 40.33 -1.28 10.44
CA ARG A 226 41.75 -0.98 10.68
C ARG A 226 42.57 -1.07 9.39
N GLU A 227 42.43 -2.14 8.61
CA GLU A 227 43.10 -2.30 7.31
C GLU A 227 42.72 -1.17 6.33
N ALA A 228 41.43 -0.80 6.26
CA ALA A 228 40.97 0.31 5.44
C ALA A 228 41.54 1.67 5.92
N ALA A 229 41.64 1.90 7.23
CA ALA A 229 42.24 3.11 7.79
C ALA A 229 43.75 3.19 7.50
N GLU A 230 44.48 2.08 7.63
CA GLU A 230 45.90 1.99 7.28
C GLU A 230 46.15 2.21 5.79
N LEU A 231 45.34 1.61 4.91
CA LEU A 231 45.38 1.85 3.46
C LEU A 231 45.10 3.31 3.11
N LEU A 232 44.10 3.94 3.74
CA LEU A 232 43.79 5.36 3.54
C LEU A 232 44.90 6.28 4.08
N GLU A 233 45.56 5.95 5.19
CA GLU A 233 46.69 6.75 5.68
C GLU A 233 47.91 6.60 4.77
N ASN A 234 48.21 5.39 4.30
CA ASN A 234 49.31 5.15 3.36
C ASN A 234 49.06 5.85 2.02
N ALA A 235 47.86 5.75 1.46
CA ALA A 235 47.48 6.49 0.25
C ALA A 235 47.56 8.01 0.43
N ARG A 236 47.18 8.56 1.60
CA ARG A 236 47.36 9.98 1.93
C ARG A 236 48.84 10.37 2.03
N ARG A 237 49.68 9.54 2.66
CA ARG A 237 51.13 9.77 2.75
C ARG A 237 51.79 9.73 1.38
N GLU A 238 51.35 8.85 0.48
CA GLU A 238 51.84 8.78 -0.91
C GLU A 238 51.36 9.96 -1.75
N ALA A 239 50.08 10.34 -1.66
CA ALA A 239 49.56 11.53 -2.32
C ALA A 239 50.27 12.81 -1.84
N GLN A 240 50.54 12.94 -0.53
CA GLN A 240 51.32 14.07 -0.01
C GLN A 240 52.75 14.08 -0.54
N ARG A 241 53.44 12.93 -0.61
CA ARG A 241 54.77 12.84 -1.22
C ARG A 241 54.76 13.27 -2.70
N GLN A 242 53.74 12.87 -3.47
CA GLN A 242 53.58 13.29 -4.87
C GLN A 242 53.32 14.81 -4.98
N VAL A 243 52.51 15.39 -4.08
CA VAL A 243 52.29 16.84 -4.01
C VAL A 243 53.57 17.58 -3.62
N ASP A 244 54.31 17.12 -2.62
CA ASP A 244 55.58 17.71 -2.20
C ASP A 244 56.64 17.63 -3.32
N GLU A 245 56.70 16.51 -4.04
CA GLU A 245 57.61 16.32 -5.18
C GLU A 245 57.21 17.20 -6.38
N ALA A 246 55.91 17.32 -6.67
CA ALA A 246 55.39 18.22 -7.70
C ALA A 246 55.64 19.69 -7.35
N GLN A 247 55.47 20.07 -6.07
CA GLN A 247 55.79 21.42 -5.58
C GLN A 247 57.29 21.71 -5.71
N ARG A 248 58.18 20.78 -5.34
CA ARG A 248 59.63 20.93 -5.54
C ARG A 248 59.98 21.16 -7.00
N LYS A 249 59.52 20.29 -7.90
CA LYS A 249 59.70 20.44 -9.35
C LYS A 249 59.13 21.77 -9.89
N ALA A 250 57.99 22.22 -9.38
CA ALA A 250 57.42 23.52 -9.73
C ALA A 250 58.26 24.69 -9.23
N THR A 251 58.82 24.63 -8.02
CA THR A 251 59.76 25.65 -7.50
C THR A 251 61.11 25.63 -8.22
N GLU A 252 61.62 24.45 -8.57
CA GLU A 252 62.84 24.28 -9.38
C GLU A 252 62.64 24.87 -10.79
N ALA A 253 61.50 24.60 -11.44
CA ALA A 253 61.14 25.20 -12.72
C ALA A 253 60.92 26.71 -12.62
N ALA A 254 60.26 27.21 -11.55
CA ALA A 254 60.08 28.65 -11.34
C ALA A 254 61.40 29.37 -11.07
N ASN A 255 62.32 28.75 -10.33
CA ASN A 255 63.67 29.26 -10.12
C ASN A 255 64.51 29.23 -11.41
N ALA A 256 64.40 28.17 -12.21
CA ALA A 256 65.03 28.09 -13.52
C ALA A 256 64.53 29.20 -14.47
N VAL A 257 63.20 29.37 -14.60
CA VAL A 257 62.61 30.48 -15.37
C VAL A 257 63.01 31.83 -14.81
N THR A 258 63.14 31.99 -13.49
CA THR A 258 63.64 33.25 -12.89
C THR A 258 65.09 33.51 -13.26
N SER A 259 65.97 32.49 -13.19
CA SER A 259 67.37 32.57 -13.63
C SER A 259 67.49 32.87 -15.12
N GLU A 260 66.68 32.24 -15.98
CA GLU A 260 66.62 32.54 -17.42
C GLU A 260 66.16 33.98 -17.67
N MET A 261 65.18 34.48 -16.91
CA MET A 261 64.68 35.85 -17.01
C MET A 261 65.69 36.88 -16.47
N GLU A 262 66.49 36.53 -15.47
CA GLU A 262 67.60 37.36 -14.99
C GLU A 262 68.76 37.37 -15.98
N GLU A 263 69.15 36.20 -16.53
CA GLU A 263 70.08 36.12 -17.65
C GLU A 263 69.62 36.93 -18.87
N LEU A 264 68.34 36.85 -19.24
CA LEU A 264 67.77 37.63 -20.35
C LEU A 264 67.74 39.13 -20.03
N ARG A 265 67.48 39.52 -18.79
CA ARG A 265 67.57 40.93 -18.34
C ARG A 265 69.00 41.44 -18.37
N ASP A 266 69.98 40.64 -17.97
CA ASP A 266 71.38 41.04 -18.00
C ASP A 266 71.95 41.06 -19.42
N LYS A 267 71.58 40.10 -20.28
CA LYS A 267 71.85 40.16 -21.73
C LYS A 267 71.19 41.39 -22.38
N ALA A 268 70.00 41.79 -21.94
CA ALA A 268 69.34 43.01 -22.39
C ALA A 268 70.01 44.28 -21.84
N ARG A 269 70.51 44.28 -20.59
CA ARG A 269 71.29 45.37 -20.00
C ARG A 269 72.64 45.55 -20.70
N THR A 270 73.37 44.48 -21.00
CA THR A 270 74.62 44.57 -21.77
C THR A 270 74.33 45.06 -23.17
N ALA A 271 73.35 44.49 -23.88
CA ALA A 271 72.98 44.97 -25.22
C ALA A 271 72.51 46.43 -25.24
N LEU A 272 71.86 46.92 -24.17
CA LEU A 272 71.49 48.33 -24.03
C LEU A 272 72.71 49.21 -23.73
N ALA A 273 73.63 48.79 -22.87
CA ALA A 273 74.88 49.51 -22.60
C ALA A 273 75.81 49.53 -23.83
N ASP A 274 75.87 48.44 -24.60
CA ASP A 274 76.58 48.35 -25.88
C ASP A 274 75.95 49.30 -26.92
N ALA A 275 74.61 49.37 -26.97
CA ALA A 275 73.90 50.32 -27.83
C ALA A 275 74.07 51.79 -27.38
N GLU A 276 74.10 52.07 -26.08
CA GLU A 276 74.43 53.38 -25.53
C GLU A 276 75.88 53.77 -25.87
N LEU A 277 76.82 52.83 -25.79
CA LEU A 277 78.21 53.02 -26.25
C LEU A 277 78.30 53.23 -27.77
N GLU A 278 77.51 52.53 -28.60
CA GLU A 278 77.42 52.84 -30.03
C GLU A 278 76.84 54.24 -30.29
N VAL A 279 75.83 54.67 -29.53
CA VAL A 279 75.24 56.01 -29.65
C VAL A 279 76.23 57.09 -29.21
N VAL A 280 76.94 56.89 -28.10
CA VAL A 280 78.02 57.81 -27.66
C VAL A 280 79.15 57.84 -28.68
N ARG A 281 79.58 56.68 -29.20
CA ARG A 281 80.64 56.61 -30.21
C ARG A 281 80.22 57.28 -31.52
N ARG A 282 79.01 57.04 -32.03
CA ARG A 282 78.47 57.76 -33.20
C ARG A 282 78.32 59.25 -32.95
N ARG A 283 78.04 59.65 -31.70
CA ARG A 283 78.01 61.06 -31.30
C ARG A 283 79.41 61.67 -31.29
N GLU A 284 80.44 60.98 -30.79
CA GLU A 284 81.83 61.43 -30.91
C GLU A 284 82.30 61.49 -32.37
N GLU A 285 81.93 60.51 -33.20
CA GLU A 285 82.20 60.51 -34.64
C GLU A 285 81.53 61.70 -35.32
N ALA A 286 80.26 61.99 -35.01
CA ALA A 286 79.53 63.15 -35.54
C ALA A 286 80.04 64.49 -34.99
N GLU A 287 80.45 64.57 -33.72
CA GLU A 287 81.06 65.76 -33.13
C GLU A 287 82.47 66.02 -33.71
N ARG A 288 83.24 64.97 -34.04
CA ARG A 288 84.49 65.08 -34.81
C ARG A 288 84.23 65.54 -36.25
N GLU A 289 83.32 64.90 -36.99
CA GLU A 289 82.95 65.35 -38.34
C GLU A 289 82.47 66.82 -38.34
N ASN A 290 81.68 67.23 -37.34
CA ASN A 290 81.22 68.60 -37.25
C ASN A 290 82.36 69.57 -36.87
N ALA A 291 83.29 69.17 -36.00
CA ALA A 291 84.50 69.94 -35.71
C ALA A 291 85.41 70.08 -36.93
N GLU A 292 85.56 69.02 -37.75
CA GLU A 292 86.30 69.05 -39.02
C GLU A 292 85.63 69.96 -40.05
N ARG A 293 84.30 69.89 -40.20
CA ARG A 293 83.53 70.82 -41.05
C ARG A 293 83.66 72.27 -40.57
N HIS A 294 83.62 72.51 -39.25
CA HIS A 294 83.86 73.85 -38.69
C HIS A 294 85.31 74.32 -38.86
N ALA A 295 86.30 73.43 -38.81
CA ALA A 295 87.71 73.76 -39.07
C ALA A 295 87.94 74.07 -40.56
N ALA A 296 87.35 73.30 -41.47
CA ALA A 296 87.38 73.56 -42.90
C ALA A 296 86.70 74.89 -43.24
N ALA A 297 85.50 75.15 -42.71
CA ALA A 297 84.81 76.42 -42.88
C ALA A 297 85.62 77.61 -42.34
N LYS A 298 86.28 77.47 -41.19
CA LYS A 298 87.21 78.49 -40.67
C LYS A 298 88.36 78.74 -41.64
N ALA A 299 89.04 77.70 -42.12
CA ALA A 299 90.15 77.81 -43.06
C ALA A 299 89.73 78.40 -44.42
N GLU A 300 88.49 78.21 -44.86
CA GLU A 300 87.93 78.92 -46.03
C GLU A 300 87.64 80.39 -45.71
N THR A 301 87.06 80.72 -44.55
CA THR A 301 86.85 82.13 -44.15
C THR A 301 88.17 82.88 -43.94
N GLU A 302 89.21 82.25 -43.40
CA GLU A 302 90.54 82.88 -43.25
C GLU A 302 91.20 83.16 -44.61
N LYS A 303 91.02 82.27 -45.60
CA LYS A 303 91.44 82.54 -46.99
C LYS A 303 90.66 83.69 -47.63
N LEU A 304 89.35 83.78 -47.39
CA LEU A 304 88.50 84.87 -47.89
C LEU A 304 88.82 86.21 -47.22
N VAL A 305 89.21 86.22 -45.95
CA VAL A 305 89.71 87.41 -45.25
C VAL A 305 91.09 87.81 -45.80
N SER A 306 92.01 86.86 -45.98
CA SER A 306 93.33 87.12 -46.55
C SER A 306 93.27 87.74 -47.95
N THR A 307 92.39 87.27 -48.84
CA THR A 307 92.22 87.89 -50.16
C THR A 307 91.47 89.22 -50.09
N ALA A 308 90.56 89.41 -49.13
CA ALA A 308 89.94 90.71 -48.89
C ALA A 308 90.93 91.78 -48.39
N GLU A 309 91.92 91.40 -47.56
CA GLU A 309 92.99 92.30 -47.12
C GLU A 309 93.94 92.69 -48.26
N GLU A 310 94.30 91.75 -49.14
CA GLU A 310 95.05 92.07 -50.37
C GLU A 310 94.26 93.05 -51.27
N HIS A 311 92.97 92.80 -51.48
CA HIS A 311 92.09 93.70 -52.23
C HIS A 311 91.90 95.07 -51.56
N ALA A 312 91.90 95.15 -50.22
CA ALA A 312 91.81 96.41 -49.49
C ALA A 312 93.05 97.30 -49.74
N THR A 313 94.26 96.73 -49.68
CA THR A 313 95.51 97.50 -49.91
C THR A 313 95.72 97.89 -51.38
N GLU A 314 95.09 97.20 -52.34
CA GLU A 314 94.96 97.71 -53.71
C GLU A 314 93.92 98.84 -53.81
N ALA A 315 92.80 98.74 -53.10
CA ALA A 315 91.75 99.75 -53.11
C ALA A 315 92.23 101.09 -52.54
N GLU A 316 92.96 101.09 -51.42
CA GLU A 316 93.54 102.31 -50.83
C GLU A 316 94.45 103.07 -51.82
N LYS A 317 95.30 102.35 -52.56
CA LYS A 317 96.17 102.95 -53.60
C LYS A 317 95.38 103.52 -54.77
N ARG A 318 94.21 102.94 -55.12
CA ARG A 318 93.30 103.48 -56.14
C ARG A 318 92.51 104.69 -55.64
N VAL A 319 92.09 104.71 -54.36
CA VAL A 319 91.38 105.83 -53.73
C VAL A 319 92.27 107.07 -53.59
N ALA A 320 93.55 106.91 -53.24
CA ALA A 320 94.50 108.02 -53.11
C ALA A 320 94.64 108.84 -54.42
N LEU A 321 94.75 108.17 -55.56
CA LEU A 321 94.83 108.82 -56.89
C LEU A 321 93.48 109.39 -57.34
N ALA A 322 92.36 108.78 -56.96
CA ALA A 322 91.03 109.26 -57.29
C ALA A 322 90.68 110.59 -56.60
N LEU A 323 91.16 110.81 -55.36
CA LEU A 323 90.92 112.04 -54.60
C LEU A 323 91.57 113.28 -55.24
N GLU A 324 92.79 113.15 -55.78
CA GLU A 324 93.47 114.23 -56.49
C GLU A 324 92.72 114.64 -57.78
N GLN A 325 92.13 113.67 -58.48
CA GLN A 325 91.32 113.92 -59.67
C GLN A 325 89.93 114.49 -59.32
N ALA A 326 89.32 114.08 -58.20
CA ALA A 326 88.04 114.59 -57.73
C ALA A 326 88.07 116.09 -57.36
N GLU A 327 89.16 116.59 -56.75
CA GLU A 327 89.38 118.02 -56.49
C GLU A 327 89.36 118.86 -57.78
N LYS A 328 89.90 118.31 -58.88
CA LYS A 328 89.93 118.98 -60.19
C LYS A 328 88.53 118.99 -60.84
N VAL A 329 87.86 117.84 -60.87
CA VAL A 329 86.48 117.72 -61.40
C VAL A 329 85.50 118.62 -60.63
N ARG A 330 85.68 118.83 -59.32
CA ARG A 330 84.85 119.75 -58.52
C ARG A 330 84.91 121.19 -59.05
N ARG A 331 86.12 121.70 -59.35
CA ARG A 331 86.31 123.06 -59.91
C ARG A 331 85.73 123.23 -61.32
N GLU A 332 85.78 122.18 -62.14
CA GLU A 332 85.22 122.18 -63.50
C GLU A 332 83.68 122.06 -63.47
N SER A 333 83.14 121.34 -62.49
CA SER A 333 81.68 121.19 -62.28
C SER A 333 80.99 122.47 -61.82
N ASP A 334 81.60 123.24 -60.90
CA ASP A 334 81.07 124.53 -60.42
C ASP A 334 80.93 125.56 -61.55
N ALA A 335 81.77 125.47 -62.60
CA ALA A 335 81.63 126.29 -63.80
C ALA A 335 80.48 125.82 -64.70
N TYR A 336 80.33 124.50 -64.90
CA TYR A 336 79.30 123.91 -65.76
C TYR A 336 77.87 124.15 -65.23
N VAL A 337 77.64 124.00 -63.91
CA VAL A 337 76.34 124.28 -63.27
C VAL A 337 75.92 125.74 -63.48
N LYS A 338 76.88 126.67 -63.52
CA LYS A 338 76.65 128.10 -63.71
C LYS A 338 76.19 128.44 -65.13
N ASP A 339 76.69 127.72 -66.14
CA ASP A 339 76.26 127.88 -67.53
C ASP A 339 74.89 127.23 -67.78
N LEU A 340 74.67 126.03 -67.24
CA LEU A 340 73.39 125.32 -67.28
C LEU A 340 72.24 126.16 -66.71
N MET A 341 72.46 126.82 -65.57
CA MET A 341 71.52 127.78 -64.98
C MET A 341 71.26 129.01 -65.87
N SER A 342 72.22 129.44 -66.70
CA SER A 342 72.02 130.53 -67.66
C SER A 342 71.10 130.11 -68.81
N THR A 343 71.30 128.89 -69.31
CA THR A 343 70.59 128.32 -70.45
C THR A 343 69.15 127.91 -70.10
N ALA A 344 68.94 127.34 -68.91
CA ALA A 344 67.59 127.07 -68.39
C ALA A 344 66.74 128.35 -68.27
N ARG A 345 67.35 129.49 -67.91
CA ARG A 345 66.66 130.77 -67.79
C ARG A 345 66.21 131.31 -69.15
N ARG A 346 67.09 131.26 -70.17
CA ARG A 346 66.75 131.69 -71.54
C ARG A 346 65.59 130.89 -72.14
N ASN A 347 65.56 129.57 -71.94
CA ASN A 347 64.44 128.74 -72.41
C ASN A 347 63.11 129.09 -71.72
N ALA A 348 63.13 129.44 -70.42
CA ALA A 348 61.94 129.90 -69.72
C ALA A 348 61.44 131.25 -70.27
N ASP A 349 62.33 132.20 -70.54
CA ASP A 349 61.99 133.48 -71.18
C ASP A 349 61.42 133.29 -72.60
N GLN A 350 61.97 132.34 -73.37
CA GLN A 350 61.51 132.03 -74.73
C GLN A 350 60.09 131.44 -74.77
N ILE A 351 59.76 130.51 -73.87
CA ILE A 351 58.40 129.93 -73.75
C ILE A 351 57.39 131.01 -73.33
N VAL A 352 57.78 131.96 -72.47
CA VAL A 352 56.91 133.09 -72.09
C VAL A 352 56.75 134.11 -73.23
N ALA A 353 57.70 134.21 -74.16
CA ALA A 353 57.58 135.05 -75.34
C ALA A 353 56.59 134.49 -76.37
N GLU A 354 56.67 133.20 -76.71
CA GLU A 354 55.73 132.54 -77.64
C GLU A 354 54.29 132.55 -77.09
N ALA A 355 54.12 132.30 -75.79
CA ALA A 355 52.82 132.39 -75.13
C ALA A 355 52.21 133.81 -75.15
N ARG A 356 53.03 134.85 -75.37
CA ARG A 356 52.55 136.24 -75.54
C ARG A 356 52.26 136.59 -76.99
N SER A 357 53.13 136.24 -77.94
CA SER A 357 52.90 136.57 -79.35
C SER A 357 51.65 135.87 -79.90
N PHE A 358 51.35 134.64 -79.46
CA PHE A 358 50.11 133.94 -79.82
C PHE A 358 48.85 134.66 -79.29
N ALA A 359 48.94 135.25 -78.10
CA ALA A 359 47.87 136.10 -77.55
C ALA A 359 47.77 137.45 -78.29
N ASP A 360 48.90 138.08 -78.64
CA ASP A 360 48.92 139.32 -79.43
C ASP A 360 48.38 139.10 -80.86
N GLN A 361 48.61 137.95 -81.49
CA GLN A 361 47.96 137.57 -82.75
C GLN A 361 46.44 137.43 -82.58
N THR A 362 45.99 136.73 -81.53
CA THR A 362 44.56 136.61 -81.19
C THR A 362 43.90 137.98 -80.97
N VAL A 363 44.61 138.94 -80.38
CA VAL A 363 44.14 140.33 -80.20
C VAL A 363 44.26 141.16 -81.49
N SER A 364 45.22 140.87 -82.36
CA SER A 364 45.42 141.54 -83.65
C SER A 364 44.30 141.19 -84.64
N ASP A 365 43.92 139.92 -84.73
CA ASP A 365 42.88 139.47 -85.66
C ASP A 365 41.51 140.01 -85.23
N ALA A 366 41.22 140.00 -83.92
CA ALA A 366 40.03 140.67 -83.36
C ALA A 366 40.02 142.21 -83.62
N LYS A 367 41.19 142.85 -83.72
CA LYS A 367 41.29 144.27 -84.13
C LYS A 367 41.10 144.45 -85.63
N ALA A 368 41.56 143.51 -86.47
CA ALA A 368 41.33 143.55 -87.90
C ALA A 368 39.83 143.48 -88.22
N GLU A 369 39.06 142.64 -87.51
CA GLU A 369 37.59 142.63 -87.62
C GLU A 369 36.96 143.94 -87.12
N ALA A 370 37.42 144.49 -85.98
CA ALA A 370 36.94 145.76 -85.46
C ALA A 370 37.21 146.96 -86.40
N GLU A 371 38.38 147.01 -87.05
CA GLU A 371 38.68 148.06 -88.04
C GLU A 371 37.99 147.82 -89.40
N GLN A 372 37.62 146.57 -89.74
CA GLN A 372 36.68 146.32 -90.85
C GLN A 372 35.26 146.81 -90.52
N GLN A 373 34.79 146.70 -89.28
CA GLN A 373 33.54 147.37 -88.88
C GLN A 373 33.67 148.91 -88.94
N ARG A 374 34.83 149.46 -88.55
CA ARG A 374 35.11 150.90 -88.64
C ARG A 374 35.16 151.42 -90.09
N ASN A 375 35.62 150.61 -91.06
CA ASN A 375 35.56 150.94 -92.49
C ASN A 375 34.13 151.26 -92.98
N VAL A 376 33.11 150.64 -92.38
CA VAL A 376 31.70 150.88 -92.73
C VAL A 376 31.20 152.20 -92.12
N ALA A 377 31.52 152.46 -90.85
CA ALA A 377 31.02 153.63 -90.12
C ALA A 377 31.66 154.96 -90.59
N GLN A 378 32.97 155.00 -90.87
CA GLN A 378 33.62 156.29 -91.16
C GLN A 378 33.44 156.75 -92.63
N ARG A 379 33.12 155.83 -93.56
CA ARG A 379 32.72 156.19 -94.94
C ARG A 379 31.31 156.78 -95.00
N GLN A 380 30.41 156.39 -94.09
CA GLN A 380 29.12 157.08 -93.90
C GLN A 380 29.25 158.55 -93.45
N LEU A 381 30.46 159.00 -93.07
CA LEU A 381 30.75 160.40 -92.77
C LEU A 381 31.30 161.18 -93.97
N GLU A 382 31.84 160.52 -95.00
CA GLU A 382 32.27 161.19 -96.24
C GLU A 382 31.07 161.84 -96.97
N ASP A 383 29.93 161.14 -97.00
CA ASP A 383 28.78 161.55 -97.80
C ASP A 383 27.92 162.65 -97.14
N LEU A 384 28.06 162.87 -95.83
CA LEU A 384 27.26 163.85 -95.08
C LEU A 384 27.91 165.24 -94.97
N THR A 385 29.22 165.37 -95.22
CA THR A 385 29.90 166.68 -95.26
C THR A 385 30.08 167.21 -96.70
N ARG A 386 30.12 166.33 -97.70
CA ARG A 386 29.93 166.72 -99.12
C ARG A 386 28.54 167.31 -99.37
N GLN A 387 27.55 166.99 -98.52
CA GLN A 387 26.26 167.70 -98.47
C GLN A 387 26.35 169.16 -97.96
N HIS A 388 27.55 169.69 -97.68
CA HIS A 388 27.84 171.11 -97.50
C HIS A 388 28.84 171.67 -98.55
N ASP A 389 29.21 170.93 -99.60
CA ASP A 389 29.91 171.51 -100.77
C ASP A 389 29.01 172.53 -101.51
N SER A 390 27.69 172.37 -101.42
CA SER A 390 26.68 172.94 -102.30
C SER A 390 26.01 174.24 -101.81
N ILE A 391 26.51 174.84 -100.73
CA ILE A 391 26.33 176.27 -100.46
C ILE A 391 27.68 176.94 -100.77
N ASN A 392 28.06 177.01 -102.05
CA ASN A 392 27.71 178.12 -102.94
C ASN A 392 27.97 179.47 -102.25
N THR A 393 28.93 180.30 -102.66
CA THR A 393 29.57 180.42 -104.00
C THR A 393 28.58 180.75 -105.13
N TYR A 394 27.30 180.90 -104.79
CA TYR A 394 26.46 181.94 -105.37
C TYR A 394 26.88 183.20 -104.58
N LEU A 395 27.59 184.13 -105.19
CA LEU A 395 27.04 185.09 -106.15
C LEU A 395 25.90 185.87 -105.44
N ASP A 396 26.05 187.16 -105.13
CA ASP A 396 26.94 188.14 -105.76
C ASP A 396 27.77 188.92 -104.72
N GLU A 397 28.95 189.45 -105.07
CA GLU A 397 29.09 190.55 -106.03
C GLU A 397 28.09 191.68 -105.70
N LEU A 398 28.13 192.12 -104.42
CA LEU A 398 27.23 193.08 -103.78
C LEU A 398 25.87 192.41 -103.41
N ARG A 399 25.06 192.90 -102.46
CA ARG A 399 24.87 194.31 -102.07
C ARG A 399 24.32 194.51 -100.65
N GLY A 400 24.68 193.61 -99.73
CA GLY A 400 24.25 193.63 -98.31
C GLY A 400 22.82 193.10 -98.08
N LEU A 401 22.38 193.12 -96.81
CA LEU A 401 20.98 193.10 -96.33
C LEU A 401 20.05 191.93 -96.78
N LEU A 402 19.61 191.09 -95.81
CA LEU A 402 18.63 189.96 -95.92
C LEU A 402 19.15 188.76 -96.76
N GLY A 403 18.62 187.50 -96.77
CA GLY A 403 17.62 186.75 -95.99
C GLY A 403 16.80 185.76 -96.87
N GLY A 404 16.57 184.45 -96.59
CA GLY A 404 16.96 183.60 -95.44
C GLY A 404 16.63 182.07 -95.57
N GLU A 405 15.42 181.65 -95.15
CA GLU A 405 14.84 180.28 -94.99
C GLU A 405 14.26 179.63 -96.30
N PRO A 406 13.63 178.40 -96.35
CA PRO A 406 13.57 177.20 -95.46
C PRO A 406 13.52 175.78 -96.17
N GLU A 407 13.30 174.68 -95.40
CA GLU A 407 12.54 173.41 -95.67
C GLU A 407 12.72 172.56 -96.97
N ALA A 408 12.53 171.22 -97.04
CA ALA A 408 12.38 170.08 -96.09
C ALA A 408 12.56 168.74 -96.91
N ALA A 409 11.89 167.56 -96.82
CA ALA A 409 10.73 166.99 -96.10
C ALA A 409 10.67 165.43 -96.29
N LYS A 410 9.88 164.56 -95.62
CA LYS A 410 9.24 164.44 -94.26
C LYS A 410 8.51 163.06 -94.13
N ALA A 411 8.92 162.08 -93.30
CA ALA A 411 8.01 161.04 -92.71
C ALA A 411 8.60 160.27 -91.48
N PRO A 412 7.80 159.76 -90.49
CA PRO A 412 8.32 159.55 -89.12
C PRO A 412 7.96 158.26 -88.31
N ALA A 413 8.65 158.08 -87.16
CA ALA A 413 8.13 157.66 -85.82
C ALA A 413 8.43 156.26 -85.15
N LYS A 414 9.27 156.32 -84.08
CA LYS A 414 9.14 155.72 -82.70
C LYS A 414 9.55 154.24 -82.34
N LYS A 415 10.40 154.14 -81.29
CA LYS A 415 10.64 153.04 -80.28
C LYS A 415 11.42 151.77 -80.75
N SER A 416 12.27 151.09 -79.95
CA SER A 416 12.85 151.34 -78.60
C SER A 416 14.03 150.41 -78.16
N ALA A 417 15.09 150.95 -77.53
CA ALA A 417 16.12 150.32 -76.63
C ALA A 417 17.10 149.26 -77.24
N VAL A 418 18.22 148.76 -76.65
CA VAL A 418 18.95 148.89 -75.34
C VAL A 418 20.50 148.86 -75.59
N PRO A 419 21.43 149.46 -74.78
CA PRO A 419 22.88 149.49 -75.06
C PRO A 419 23.89 149.02 -73.95
N ALA A 420 25.20 149.06 -74.28
CA ALA A 420 26.44 149.22 -73.45
C ALA A 420 27.22 148.00 -72.85
N GLY A 421 28.56 148.13 -72.73
CA GLY A 421 29.49 147.19 -72.06
C GLY A 421 31.01 147.46 -72.31
N THR A 422 31.93 147.06 -71.38
CA THR A 422 33.41 147.35 -71.46
C THR A 422 34.39 146.14 -71.14
N PRO A 423 35.40 146.11 -70.19
CA PRO A 423 36.78 145.67 -70.57
C PRO A 423 37.57 144.66 -69.64
N ALA A 424 38.78 144.24 -70.09
CA ALA A 424 40.07 144.01 -69.33
C ALA A 424 40.52 142.64 -68.66
N GLN A 425 41.85 142.34 -68.76
CA GLN A 425 42.86 141.86 -67.75
C GLN A 425 43.11 140.36 -67.27
N GLN A 426 44.44 140.00 -67.14
CA GLN A 426 45.17 139.16 -66.11
C GLN A 426 45.03 137.59 -66.02
N ALA A 427 45.82 136.74 -65.28
CA ALA A 427 47.28 136.64 -64.89
C ALA A 427 47.66 135.36 -63.99
N ARG A 428 48.97 134.97 -63.85
CA ARG A 428 49.68 134.16 -62.75
C ARG A 428 49.40 132.62 -62.56
N ALA A 429 50.12 131.76 -61.75
CA ALA A 429 51.55 131.55 -61.27
C ALA A 429 51.73 130.27 -60.32
N ALA A 430 52.93 130.00 -59.72
CA ALA A 430 53.30 129.03 -58.60
C ALA A 430 53.67 127.52 -58.94
N THR A 431 54.35 126.61 -58.17
CA THR A 431 55.29 126.57 -56.97
C THR A 431 55.94 125.13 -56.75
N LEU A 432 56.89 124.90 -55.78
CA LEU A 432 57.70 123.66 -55.46
C LEU A 432 57.09 122.62 -54.45
N MET A 433 57.46 121.29 -54.47
CA MET A 433 57.97 120.43 -53.33
C MET A 433 58.03 118.85 -53.49
N THR A 434 58.93 118.17 -52.73
CA THR A 434 58.90 116.83 -52.01
C THR A 434 58.99 115.38 -52.63
N ALA A 435 59.63 114.48 -51.82
CA ALA A 435 59.47 113.00 -51.58
C ALA A 435 60.04 111.91 -52.55
N GLU A 436 60.02 110.59 -52.23
CA GLU A 436 60.69 109.73 -51.18
C GLU A 436 60.19 108.23 -51.18
N PHE A 437 61.06 107.25 -50.83
CA PHE A 437 60.76 105.86 -50.31
C PHE A 437 60.03 104.78 -51.23
N PRO A 438 59.69 103.51 -50.83
CA PRO A 438 60.58 102.32 -51.03
C PRO A 438 59.96 100.88 -51.26
N VAL A 439 60.85 99.85 -51.33
CA VAL A 439 60.87 98.44 -50.77
C VAL A 439 59.59 97.56 -50.61
N VAL A 440 59.75 96.21 -50.75
CA VAL A 440 58.75 95.12 -50.53
C VAL A 440 59.36 93.90 -49.76
N ALA A 441 58.55 93.03 -49.11
CA ALA A 441 58.96 91.90 -48.22
C ALA A 441 58.82 90.47 -48.86
N ASP A 442 58.41 89.32 -48.25
CA ASP A 442 57.44 89.00 -47.16
C ASP A 442 57.68 87.58 -46.51
N GLU A 443 56.80 87.09 -45.59
CA GLU A 443 57.02 85.94 -44.66
C GLU A 443 56.22 84.59 -44.89
N SER A 444 56.62 83.51 -44.18
CA SER A 444 55.75 82.45 -43.53
C SER A 444 55.12 81.27 -44.37
N ASP A 445 54.54 80.14 -43.87
CA ASP A 445 54.42 79.54 -42.51
C ASP A 445 54.03 78.00 -42.40
N GLN A 446 54.11 77.44 -41.17
CA GLN A 446 53.32 76.39 -40.43
C GLN A 446 52.86 74.96 -40.93
N GLN A 447 53.11 73.96 -40.05
CA GLN A 447 52.27 72.83 -39.48
C GLN A 447 51.55 71.71 -40.30
N GLY A 448 51.42 70.49 -39.71
CA GLY A 448 50.47 69.40 -40.14
C GLY A 448 50.66 68.00 -39.50
N GLY A 449 49.60 67.18 -39.35
CA GLY A 449 49.56 65.92 -38.55
C GLY A 449 48.82 64.67 -39.15
N PRO A 450 48.55 63.59 -38.36
CA PRO A 450 48.65 62.17 -38.79
C PRO A 450 47.35 61.29 -38.71
N ALA A 451 47.37 59.99 -39.13
CA ALA A 451 46.55 58.86 -38.54
C ALA A 451 46.62 57.43 -39.17
N ALA A 452 46.45 56.40 -38.30
CA ALA A 452 45.62 55.16 -38.41
C ALA A 452 46.01 53.86 -39.18
N SER A 453 45.30 52.77 -38.84
CA SER A 453 45.51 51.33 -39.18
C SER A 453 44.19 50.57 -39.47
N THR A 454 44.21 49.28 -39.87
CA THR A 454 43.06 48.52 -40.43
C THR A 454 42.86 47.07 -39.91
N LYS A 455 41.61 46.74 -39.53
CA LYS A 455 40.78 45.47 -39.55
C LYS A 455 41.47 44.10 -39.84
N ARG A 456 41.00 42.92 -39.34
CA ARG A 456 39.61 42.35 -39.41
C ARG A 456 39.36 41.12 -38.46
N ARG A 457 38.19 40.47 -38.59
CA ARG A 457 37.49 39.39 -37.78
C ARG A 457 37.16 38.16 -38.70
N PRO A 458 36.40 37.06 -38.33
CA PRO A 458 36.12 36.30 -37.06
C PRO A 458 35.93 34.72 -37.22
N ALA A 459 35.31 34.05 -36.20
CA ALA A 459 34.62 32.70 -36.18
C ALA A 459 35.52 31.42 -36.13
N GLY A 460 35.14 30.23 -35.58
CA GLY A 460 33.93 29.68 -34.89
C GLY A 460 34.33 28.44 -33.99
N GLN A 461 33.60 27.32 -33.72
CA GLN A 461 32.20 26.86 -33.95
C GLN A 461 31.92 25.44 -33.27
N VAL A 462 30.82 25.22 -32.50
CA VAL A 462 30.08 23.94 -32.09
C VAL A 462 30.83 22.71 -31.46
N ASP A 463 30.24 21.64 -30.85
CA ASP A 463 29.09 21.35 -29.94
C ASP A 463 29.16 19.86 -29.41
N ALA A 464 28.14 19.37 -28.67
CA ALA A 464 27.79 17.98 -28.24
C ALA A 464 28.38 17.46 -26.88
N GLU A 465 27.59 17.13 -25.83
CA GLU A 465 26.78 15.91 -25.50
C GLU A 465 27.49 15.01 -24.44
N ALA A 466 26.87 14.28 -23.48
CA ALA A 466 25.50 14.24 -22.95
C ALA A 466 25.41 13.54 -21.55
N GLU A 467 24.28 13.73 -20.84
CA GLU A 467 23.53 12.83 -19.91
C GLU A 467 24.13 12.02 -18.72
N THR A 468 23.60 12.29 -17.50
CA THR A 468 23.14 11.33 -16.44
C THR A 468 24.17 10.39 -15.72
N ASP A 469 23.90 9.73 -14.57
CA ASP A 469 22.78 9.71 -13.61
C ASP A 469 23.29 9.54 -12.15
N ALA A 470 22.41 9.55 -11.15
CA ALA A 470 22.70 9.27 -9.74
C ALA A 470 22.43 7.81 -9.33
N PRO A 471 22.88 7.39 -8.12
CA PRO A 471 22.28 6.27 -7.40
C PRO A 471 21.65 6.72 -6.06
N ALA A 472 20.44 6.23 -5.76
CA ALA A 472 19.77 6.37 -4.46
C ALA A 472 19.44 4.97 -3.88
N SER A 473 19.34 4.88 -2.55
CA SER A 473 19.22 3.60 -1.82
C SER A 473 17.78 3.25 -1.45
N ALA A 474 17.38 2.01 -1.70
CA ALA A 474 16.31 1.27 -1.00
C ALA A 474 16.48 -0.24 -1.23
#